data_AF-A0A2S2QEP2-F1
#
_entry.id   AF-A0A2S2QEP2-F1
#
_cell.length_a   1.000
_cell.length_b   1.000
_cell.length_c   1.000
_cell.angle_alpha   90.00
_cell.angle_beta   90.00
_cell.angle_gamma   90.00
#
_symmetry.space_group_name_H-M   'P 1'
#
loop_
_entity.id
_entity.type
_entity.pdbx_description
1 polymer ?
#
loop_
_entity_poly.entity_id
_entity_poly.type
_entity_poly.pdbx_seq_one_letter_code
_entity_poly.pdbx_strand_id
1 'polypeptide(L)'
;MRNNEQSRYSILGTNIPNWLYSVYNNLLWFLFGAACSQLTTDIGKYTIGRLRPHFLDICKPDVDCNADINKTKYIENFKCTGEMSKKFKDSRLSFPSGHSSLSFYCMVYLALYLQARIKTSKYGIPKSFFQFLVIVMAAYCALSRISDYKHHWSDVLAGTLLGITVATLTALYVTDLFAAKYKSLRKRNSSTGDIETTNNLQTTELK
;
A
#
# COMPACT_ATOMS: atom_id res chain seq x y z
N MET A 1 39.62 -9.06 -3.60
CA MET A 1 39.89 -8.09 -2.52
C MET A 1 39.08 -6.83 -2.83
N ARG A 2 37.98 -6.58 -2.10
CA ARG A 2 37.09 -5.42 -2.34
C ARG A 2 37.38 -4.40 -1.25
N ASN A 3 37.92 -3.25 -1.65
CA ASN A 3 38.32 -2.16 -0.77
C ASN A 3 37.13 -1.70 0.08
N ASN A 4 37.36 -1.73 1.41
CA ASN A 4 36.51 -1.14 2.44
C ASN A 4 36.65 0.38 2.41
N GLU A 5 35.90 1.06 1.55
CA GLU A 5 35.53 2.46 1.81
C GLU A 5 34.22 2.46 2.61
N GLN A 6 34.38 2.17 3.90
CA GLN A 6 33.31 2.24 4.88
C GLN A 6 33.10 3.73 5.22
N SER A 7 32.20 4.41 4.50
CA SER A 7 31.73 5.76 4.88
C SER A 7 31.27 5.74 6.34
N ARG A 8 32.10 6.30 7.23
CA ARG A 8 31.80 6.44 8.66
C ARG A 8 30.86 7.64 8.83
N TYR A 9 29.57 7.36 8.94
CA TYR A 9 28.58 8.36 9.36
C TYR A 9 28.63 8.46 10.90
N SER A 10 29.05 9.61 11.42
CA SER A 10 29.08 9.91 12.87
C SER A 10 27.93 10.86 13.19
N ILE A 11 27.01 10.44 14.05
CA ILE A 11 26.02 11.31 14.68
C ILE A 11 26.42 11.39 16.15
N LEU A 12 26.71 12.61 16.62
CA LEU A 12 27.04 12.87 18.03
C LEU A 12 28.27 12.10 18.57
N GLY A 13 29.29 11.86 17.73
CA GLY A 13 30.54 11.23 18.14
C GLY A 13 30.50 9.71 18.30
N THR A 14 29.36 9.07 18.01
CA THR A 14 29.21 7.61 18.03
C THR A 14 29.33 7.03 16.62
N ASN A 15 30.15 5.97 16.45
CA ASN A 15 30.31 5.28 15.17
C ASN A 15 29.11 4.36 14.92
N ILE A 16 28.31 4.63 13.89
CA ILE A 16 27.15 3.81 13.53
C ILE A 16 27.61 2.69 12.58
N PRO A 17 27.25 1.42 12.84
CA PRO A 17 27.56 0.34 11.92
C PRO A 17 26.72 0.45 10.64
N ASN A 18 27.32 0.18 9.47
CA ASN A 18 26.69 0.39 8.16
C ASN A 18 25.33 -0.29 7.98
N TRP A 19 25.11 -1.45 8.61
CA TRP A 19 23.83 -2.16 8.53
C TRP A 19 22.70 -1.38 9.21
N LEU A 20 23.00 -0.73 10.34
CA LEU A 20 22.03 0.04 11.11
C LEU A 20 21.62 1.31 10.36
N TYR A 21 22.59 2.00 9.75
CA TYR A 21 22.31 3.14 8.87
C TYR A 21 21.43 2.74 7.67
N SER A 22 21.72 1.59 7.05
CA SER A 22 20.88 1.06 5.96
C SER A 22 19.45 0.75 6.42
N VAL A 23 19.28 0.11 7.58
CA VAL A 23 17.95 -0.18 8.13
C VAL A 23 17.19 1.11 8.45
N TYR A 24 17.86 2.08 9.11
CA TYR A 24 17.27 3.38 9.42
C TYR A 24 16.77 4.11 8.18
N ASN A 25 17.59 4.20 7.13
CA ASN A 25 17.19 4.87 5.89
C ASN A 25 16.00 4.15 5.22
N ASN A 26 16.02 2.81 5.14
CA ASN A 26 14.89 2.06 4.57
C ASN A 26 13.60 2.22 5.38
N LEU A 27 13.71 2.29 6.71
CA LEU A 27 12.57 2.52 7.60
C LEU A 27 12.02 3.93 7.44
N LEU A 28 12.87 4.93 7.28
CA LEU A 28 12.47 6.32 7.08
C LEU A 28 11.59 6.47 5.81
N TRP A 29 12.03 5.90 4.69
CA TRP A 29 11.26 5.95 3.44
C TRP A 29 9.97 5.13 3.50
N PHE A 30 9.98 4.01 4.22
CA PHE A 30 8.77 3.24 4.50
C PHE A 30 7.75 4.04 5.32
N LEU A 31 8.18 4.72 6.37
CA LEU A 31 7.30 5.55 7.20
C LEU A 31 6.76 6.75 6.42
N PHE A 32 7.58 7.36 5.56
CA PHE A 32 7.13 8.42 4.68
C PHE A 32 6.00 7.94 3.74
N GLY A 33 6.18 6.81 3.06
CA GLY A 33 5.13 6.26 2.19
C GLY A 33 3.88 5.83 2.97
N ALA A 34 4.03 5.29 4.19
CA ALA A 34 2.91 4.95 5.06
C ALA A 34 2.11 6.20 5.45
N ALA A 35 2.81 7.29 5.80
CA ALA A 35 2.20 8.58 6.11
C ALA A 35 1.43 9.13 4.90
N CYS A 36 2.02 9.10 3.69
CA CYS A 36 1.33 9.49 2.47
C CYS A 36 0.06 8.65 2.23
N SER A 37 0.15 7.33 2.34
CA SER A 37 -1.01 6.42 2.18
C SER A 37 -2.12 6.72 3.19
N GLN A 38 -1.76 6.99 4.44
CA GLN A 38 -2.70 7.31 5.50
C GLN A 38 -3.39 8.66 5.24
N LEU A 39 -2.62 9.68 4.87
CA LEU A 39 -3.15 11.00 4.51
C LEU A 39 -4.14 10.92 3.34
N THR A 40 -3.80 10.20 2.26
CA THR A 40 -4.71 10.03 1.12
C THR A 40 -6.00 9.29 1.52
N THR A 41 -5.88 8.27 2.38
CA THR A 41 -7.04 7.55 2.91
C THR A 41 -7.94 8.47 3.73
N ASP A 42 -7.35 9.26 4.61
CA ASP A 42 -8.10 10.16 5.49
C ASP A 42 -8.77 11.29 4.71
N ILE A 43 -8.10 11.85 3.71
CA ILE A 43 -8.73 12.79 2.75
C ILE A 43 -9.96 12.12 2.13
N GLY A 44 -9.83 10.91 1.58
CA GLY A 44 -10.96 10.19 0.97
C GLY A 44 -12.15 10.00 1.92
N LYS A 45 -11.89 9.69 3.20
CA LYS A 45 -12.93 9.54 4.23
C LYS A 45 -13.71 10.82 4.46
N TYR A 46 -13.02 11.94 4.63
CA TYR A 46 -13.67 13.22 4.90
C TYR A 46 -14.31 13.84 3.65
N THR A 47 -13.82 13.53 2.45
CA THR A 47 -14.40 14.04 1.20
C THR A 47 -15.69 13.31 0.82
N ILE A 48 -15.75 11.99 0.96
CA ILE A 48 -16.89 11.19 0.45
C ILE A 48 -17.99 11.00 1.52
N GLY A 49 -17.62 10.81 2.80
CA GLY A 49 -18.61 10.71 3.87
C GLY A 49 -19.62 9.57 3.74
N ARG A 50 -19.26 8.47 3.07
CA ARG A 50 -20.14 7.31 2.85
C ARG A 50 -20.52 6.64 4.18
N LEU A 51 -21.78 6.24 4.31
CA LEU A 51 -22.34 5.55 5.48
C LEU A 51 -21.93 4.07 5.56
N ARG A 52 -21.59 3.61 6.77
CA ARG A 52 -21.16 2.22 7.03
C ARG A 52 -22.37 1.28 7.06
N PRO A 53 -22.20 -0.02 6.81
CA PRO A 53 -23.30 -0.99 6.88
C PRO A 53 -24.05 -0.98 8.22
N HIS A 54 -23.35 -0.78 9.33
CA HIS A 54 -23.92 -0.71 10.68
C HIS A 54 -24.44 0.68 11.08
N PHE A 55 -24.57 1.62 10.14
CA PHE A 55 -25.03 2.98 10.44
C PHE A 55 -26.44 3.01 11.04
N LEU A 56 -27.37 2.22 10.50
CA LEU A 56 -28.78 2.21 10.93
C LEU A 56 -28.95 1.74 12.38
N ASP A 57 -28.14 0.76 12.78
CA ASP A 57 -28.13 0.22 14.15
C ASP A 57 -27.68 1.28 15.18
N ILE A 58 -26.75 2.16 14.79
CA ILE A 58 -26.31 3.28 15.63
C ILE A 58 -27.32 4.44 15.60
N CYS A 59 -27.81 4.82 14.41
CA CYS A 59 -28.68 5.98 14.26
C CYS A 59 -30.06 5.78 14.90
N LYS A 60 -30.65 4.58 14.80
CA LYS A 60 -32.05 4.31 15.23
C LYS A 60 -33.01 5.42 14.75
N PRO A 61 -33.33 5.44 13.44
CA PRO A 61 -34.17 6.49 12.89
C PRO A 61 -35.56 6.48 13.52
N ASP A 62 -36.07 7.66 13.89
CA ASP A 62 -37.44 7.88 14.39
C ASP A 62 -38.42 7.89 13.22
N VAL A 63 -38.65 6.71 12.65
CA VAL A 63 -39.56 6.51 11.52
C VAL A 63 -40.50 5.35 11.82
N ASP A 64 -41.80 5.58 11.62
CA ASP A 64 -42.78 4.52 11.72
C ASP A 64 -42.79 3.70 10.41
N CYS A 65 -42.12 2.54 10.46
CA CYS A 65 -42.06 1.59 9.35
C CYS A 65 -43.38 0.85 9.10
N ASN A 66 -44.36 0.92 10.02
CA ASN A 66 -45.63 0.21 9.90
C ASN A 66 -46.68 0.99 9.12
N ALA A 67 -46.55 2.32 9.04
CA ALA A 67 -47.44 3.17 8.25
C ALA A 67 -47.36 2.81 6.76
N ASP A 68 -48.50 2.54 6.12
CA ASP A 68 -48.57 2.11 4.71
C ASP A 68 -47.94 3.12 3.73
N ILE A 69 -47.98 4.41 4.07
CA ILE A 69 -47.37 5.51 3.30
C ILE A 69 -45.84 5.42 3.28
N ASN A 70 -45.22 4.85 4.32
CA ASN A 70 -43.77 4.78 4.48
C ASN A 70 -43.15 3.53 3.88
N LYS A 71 -43.94 2.48 3.59
CA LYS A 71 -43.43 1.20 3.05
C LYS A 71 -42.88 1.31 1.63
N THR A 72 -43.41 2.24 0.82
CA THR A 72 -43.01 2.43 -0.59
C THR A 72 -42.26 3.73 -0.83
N LYS A 73 -41.99 4.52 0.22
CA LYS A 73 -41.40 5.85 0.10
C LYS A 73 -39.95 5.83 0.55
N TYR A 74 -39.07 6.42 -0.27
CA TYR A 74 -37.69 6.67 0.13
C TYR A 74 -37.65 7.85 1.12
N ILE A 75 -37.18 7.62 2.35
CA ILE A 75 -37.13 8.62 3.41
C ILE A 75 -35.74 9.25 3.45
N GLU A 76 -35.63 10.47 2.95
CA GLU A 76 -34.37 11.23 2.95
C GLU A 76 -34.12 11.95 4.27
N ASN A 77 -35.19 12.40 4.94
CA ASN A 77 -35.12 13.19 6.15
C ASN A 77 -35.64 12.37 7.34
N PHE A 78 -34.73 11.97 8.23
CA PHE A 78 -35.04 11.28 9.48
C PHE A 78 -34.20 11.84 10.61
N LYS A 79 -34.73 11.78 11.83
CA LYS A 79 -33.97 12.10 13.05
C LYS A 79 -33.47 10.81 13.66
N CYS A 80 -32.19 10.78 14.01
CA CYS A 80 -31.60 9.68 14.76
C CYS A 80 -31.95 9.84 16.25
N THR A 81 -32.50 8.81 16.87
CA THR A 81 -32.75 8.77 18.33
C THR A 81 -31.63 8.09 19.10
N GLY A 82 -30.70 7.44 18.39
CA GLY A 82 -29.51 6.83 18.97
C GLY A 82 -28.55 7.84 19.59
N GLU A 83 -27.65 7.35 20.44
CA GLU A 83 -26.68 8.16 21.16
C GLU A 83 -25.74 8.89 20.19
N MET A 84 -25.76 10.23 20.24
CA MET A 84 -24.97 11.12 19.39
C MET A 84 -23.49 11.16 19.82
N SER A 85 -22.85 9.99 19.83
CA SER A 85 -21.49 9.78 20.31
C SER A 85 -20.46 9.86 19.18
N LYS A 86 -19.16 9.72 19.51
CA LYS A 86 -18.07 9.60 18.54
C LYS A 86 -18.32 8.48 17.51
N LYS A 87 -19.05 7.41 17.89
CA LYS A 87 -19.42 6.29 17.01
C LYS A 87 -20.35 6.74 15.87
N PHE A 88 -21.17 7.77 16.09
CA PHE A 88 -22.05 8.31 15.07
C PHE A 88 -21.30 9.07 13.97
N LYS A 89 -20.27 9.84 14.33
CA LYS A 89 -19.41 10.51 13.32
C LYS A 89 -18.60 9.47 12.54
N ASP A 90 -18.08 8.47 13.23
CA ASP A 90 -17.28 7.40 12.64
C ASP A 90 -18.11 6.52 11.68
N SER A 91 -19.38 6.27 11.96
CA SER A 91 -20.28 5.50 11.08
C SER A 91 -20.58 6.19 9.74
N ARG A 92 -20.26 7.49 9.60
CA ARG A 92 -20.34 8.25 8.34
C ARG A 92 -19.03 8.28 7.55
N LEU A 93 -18.00 7.54 7.98
CA LEU A 93 -16.67 7.54 7.37
C LEU A 93 -16.29 6.13 6.89
N SER A 94 -16.94 5.65 5.82
CA SER A 94 -16.72 4.29 5.30
C SER A 94 -15.67 4.19 4.21
N PHE A 95 -15.60 5.17 3.32
CA PHE A 95 -14.81 5.08 2.10
C PHE A 95 -13.61 6.03 2.16
N PRO A 96 -12.39 5.61 1.81
CA PRO A 96 -11.93 4.23 1.60
C PRO A 96 -11.58 3.54 2.93
N SER A 97 -11.46 2.20 2.92
CA SER A 97 -11.09 1.45 4.12
C SER A 97 -9.60 1.65 4.48
N GLY A 98 -9.34 2.33 5.60
CA GLY A 98 -7.97 2.58 6.06
C GLY A 98 -7.22 1.35 6.55
N HIS A 99 -7.92 0.37 7.14
CA HIS A 99 -7.29 -0.91 7.50
C HIS A 99 -6.86 -1.68 6.25
N SER A 100 -7.67 -1.63 5.17
CA SER A 100 -7.32 -2.25 3.90
C SER A 100 -6.10 -1.56 3.26
N SER A 101 -6.12 -0.23 3.13
CA SER A 101 -5.00 0.49 2.51
C SER A 101 -3.69 0.34 3.26
N LEU A 102 -3.69 0.47 4.59
CA LEU A 102 -2.48 0.32 5.39
C LEU A 102 -1.93 -1.12 5.37
N SER A 103 -2.79 -2.13 5.51
CA SER A 103 -2.34 -3.53 5.51
C SER A 103 -1.74 -3.94 4.16
N PHE A 104 -2.38 -3.57 3.05
CA PHE A 104 -1.83 -3.81 1.72
C PHE A 104 -0.56 -3.00 1.47
N TYR A 105 -0.49 -1.73 1.89
CA TYR A 105 0.73 -0.94 1.79
C TYR A 105 1.91 -1.63 2.48
N CYS A 106 1.75 -2.00 3.76
CA CYS A 106 2.81 -2.61 4.56
C CYS A 106 3.29 -3.95 3.98
N MET A 107 2.36 -4.84 3.64
CA MET A 107 2.71 -6.21 3.23
C MET A 107 3.23 -6.26 1.79
N VAL A 108 2.71 -5.43 0.88
CA VAL A 108 3.23 -5.33 -0.49
C VAL A 108 4.63 -4.73 -0.48
N TYR A 109 4.84 -3.64 0.29
CA TYR A 109 6.17 -3.07 0.45
C TYR A 109 7.16 -4.08 1.04
N LEU A 110 6.74 -4.85 2.06
CA LEU A 110 7.56 -5.91 2.63
C LEU A 110 7.90 -7.01 1.61
N ALA A 111 6.92 -7.44 0.80
CA ALA A 111 7.15 -8.43 -0.24
C ALA A 111 8.16 -7.94 -1.30
N LEU A 112 8.06 -6.67 -1.70
CA LEU A 112 9.00 -6.01 -2.60
C LEU A 112 10.40 -5.84 -1.97
N TYR A 113 10.45 -5.48 -0.69
CA TYR A 113 11.69 -5.38 0.06
C TYR A 113 12.42 -6.73 0.14
N LEU A 114 11.71 -7.81 0.49
CA LEU A 114 12.25 -9.16 0.50
C LEU A 114 12.76 -9.57 -0.90
N GLN A 115 12.04 -9.20 -1.96
CA GLN A 115 12.45 -9.44 -3.34
C GLN A 115 13.76 -8.73 -3.71
N ALA A 116 13.95 -7.49 -3.23
CA ALA A 116 15.15 -6.71 -3.51
C ALA A 116 16.38 -7.21 -2.73
N ARG A 117 16.17 -7.66 -1.48
CA ARG A 117 17.26 -8.05 -0.57
C ARG A 117 17.73 -9.49 -0.76
N ILE A 118 16.83 -10.43 -1.00
CA ILE A 118 17.16 -11.85 -1.14
C ILE A 118 17.38 -12.18 -2.62
N LYS A 119 18.63 -12.06 -3.08
CA LYS A 119 19.04 -12.33 -4.47
C LYS A 119 19.51 -13.76 -4.72
N THR A 120 19.73 -14.55 -3.67
CA THR A 120 20.35 -15.87 -3.75
C THR A 120 19.35 -16.95 -4.17
N SER A 121 19.70 -17.74 -5.20
CA SER A 121 18.85 -18.84 -5.71
C SER A 121 18.49 -19.89 -4.64
N LYS A 122 19.41 -20.16 -3.69
CA LYS A 122 19.20 -21.11 -2.58
C LYS A 122 17.96 -20.82 -1.71
N TYR A 123 17.52 -19.56 -1.67
CA TYR A 123 16.36 -19.14 -0.87
C TYR A 123 15.15 -18.78 -1.74
N GLY A 124 15.09 -19.26 -3.00
CA GLY A 124 14.00 -18.95 -3.92
C GLY A 124 12.62 -19.36 -3.40
N ILE A 125 12.44 -20.65 -3.08
CA ILE A 125 11.17 -21.22 -2.56
C ILE A 125 10.74 -20.58 -1.23
N PRO A 126 11.59 -20.55 -0.17
CA PRO A 126 11.16 -19.98 1.10
C PRO A 126 10.82 -18.49 0.96
N LYS A 127 11.55 -17.73 0.14
CA LYS A 127 11.23 -16.32 -0.14
C LYS A 127 9.82 -16.18 -0.74
N SER A 128 9.50 -16.95 -1.77
CA SER A 128 8.17 -16.90 -2.40
C SER A 128 7.06 -17.34 -1.45
N PHE A 129 7.32 -18.34 -0.59
CA PHE A 129 6.38 -18.74 0.46
C PHE A 129 6.12 -17.61 1.47
N PHE A 130 7.18 -16.95 1.96
CA PHE A 130 7.02 -15.80 2.86
C PHE A 130 6.31 -14.62 2.19
N GLN A 131 6.60 -14.35 0.92
CA GLN A 131 5.88 -13.33 0.13
C GLN A 131 4.40 -13.65 0.00
N PHE A 132 4.06 -14.91 -0.28
CA PHE A 132 2.66 -15.35 -0.32
C PHE A 132 1.99 -15.17 1.05
N LEU A 133 2.65 -15.60 2.13
CA LEU A 133 2.10 -15.50 3.49
C LEU A 133 1.79 -14.06 3.91
N VAL A 134 2.69 -13.10 3.63
CA VAL A 134 2.44 -11.70 4.00
C VAL A 134 1.29 -11.09 3.20
N ILE A 135 1.12 -11.47 1.93
CA ILE A 135 -0.02 -11.01 1.12
C ILE A 135 -1.33 -11.64 1.60
N VAL A 136 -1.32 -12.91 1.99
CA VAL A 136 -2.49 -13.57 2.61
C VAL A 136 -2.88 -12.88 3.92
N MET A 137 -1.91 -12.44 4.73
CA MET A 137 -2.19 -11.65 5.94
C MET A 137 -2.82 -10.28 5.65
N ALA A 138 -2.39 -9.59 4.59
CA ALA A 138 -3.06 -8.37 4.15
C ALA A 138 -4.51 -8.65 3.72
N ALA A 139 -4.71 -9.70 2.92
CA ALA A 139 -6.04 -10.11 2.47
C ALA A 139 -6.95 -10.48 3.65
N TYR A 140 -6.44 -11.23 4.64
CA TYR A 140 -7.18 -11.55 5.86
C TYR A 140 -7.62 -10.30 6.63
N CYS A 141 -6.70 -9.34 6.82
CA CYS A 141 -7.02 -8.06 7.45
C CYS A 141 -8.12 -7.29 6.69
N ALA A 142 -8.02 -7.23 5.36
CA ALA A 142 -9.02 -6.57 4.53
C ALA A 142 -10.39 -7.29 4.56
N LEU A 143 -10.42 -8.63 4.47
CA LEU A 143 -11.64 -9.43 4.52
C LEU A 143 -12.32 -9.36 5.89
N SER A 144 -11.55 -9.26 6.98
CA SER A 144 -12.11 -9.06 8.32
C SER A 144 -13.00 -7.81 8.38
N ARG A 145 -12.69 -6.75 7.63
CA ARG A 145 -13.50 -5.51 7.60
C ARG A 145 -14.85 -5.69 6.93
N ILE A 146 -14.96 -6.64 6.01
CA ILE A 146 -16.22 -7.03 5.37
C ILE A 146 -17.01 -7.90 6.35
N SER A 147 -16.36 -8.92 6.94
CA SER A 147 -16.98 -9.84 7.90
C SER A 147 -17.47 -9.12 9.17
N ASP A 148 -16.80 -8.05 9.61
CA ASP A 148 -17.18 -7.25 10.77
C ASP A 148 -18.28 -6.20 10.46
N TYR A 149 -18.84 -6.20 9.24
CA TYR A 149 -19.82 -5.22 8.75
C TYR A 149 -19.39 -3.76 8.94
N LYS A 150 -18.07 -3.50 8.90
CA LYS A 150 -17.50 -2.16 9.05
C LYS A 150 -17.39 -1.43 7.72
N HIS A 151 -17.19 -2.15 6.62
CA HIS A 151 -17.00 -1.55 5.31
C HIS A 151 -17.75 -2.33 4.23
N HIS A 152 -18.17 -1.63 3.18
CA HIS A 152 -18.63 -2.29 1.96
C HIS A 152 -17.44 -2.90 1.23
N TRP A 153 -17.67 -3.97 0.48
CA TRP A 153 -16.61 -4.62 -0.32
C TRP A 153 -15.88 -3.64 -1.25
N SER A 154 -16.62 -2.66 -1.80
CA SER A 154 -16.05 -1.61 -2.68
C SER A 154 -15.09 -0.68 -1.93
N ASP A 155 -15.35 -0.40 -0.66
CA ASP A 155 -14.51 0.49 0.16
C ASP A 155 -13.19 -0.22 0.50
N VAL A 156 -13.26 -1.55 0.70
CA VAL A 156 -12.11 -2.43 0.91
C VAL A 156 -11.28 -2.53 -0.36
N LEU A 157 -11.91 -2.74 -1.53
CA LEU A 157 -11.25 -2.79 -2.83
C LEU A 157 -10.51 -1.49 -3.15
N ALA A 158 -11.17 -0.34 -2.96
CA ALA A 158 -10.53 0.96 -3.15
C ALA A 158 -9.32 1.16 -2.21
N GLY A 159 -9.46 0.75 -0.94
CA GLY A 159 -8.35 0.75 0.00
C GLY A 159 -7.18 -0.14 -0.45
N THR A 160 -7.47 -1.36 -0.91
CA THR A 160 -6.46 -2.30 -1.43
C THR A 160 -5.69 -1.71 -2.61
N LEU A 161 -6.39 -1.17 -3.61
CA LEU A 161 -5.79 -0.56 -4.79
C LEU A 161 -4.90 0.64 -4.42
N LEU A 162 -5.37 1.48 -3.50
CA LEU A 162 -4.61 2.61 -2.98
C LEU A 162 -3.33 2.13 -2.30
N GLY A 163 -3.43 1.15 -1.39
CA GLY A 163 -2.28 0.61 -0.66
C GLY A 163 -1.22 -0.01 -1.59
N ILE A 164 -1.64 -0.81 -2.57
CA ILE A 164 -0.76 -1.40 -3.58
C ILE A 164 -0.06 -0.31 -4.38
N THR A 165 -0.80 0.70 -4.84
CA THR A 165 -0.27 1.80 -5.67
C THR A 165 0.76 2.62 -4.92
N VAL A 166 0.49 3.01 -3.67
CA VAL A 166 1.45 3.78 -2.88
C VAL A 166 2.70 2.94 -2.54
N ALA A 167 2.53 1.64 -2.26
CA ALA A 167 3.64 0.74 -1.97
C ALA A 167 4.57 0.57 -3.18
N THR A 168 4.02 0.38 -4.39
CA THR A 168 4.82 0.27 -5.61
C THR A 168 5.52 1.58 -5.94
N LEU A 169 4.83 2.72 -5.82
CA LEU A 169 5.44 4.03 -6.04
C LEU A 169 6.58 4.30 -5.07
N THR A 170 6.39 4.00 -3.78
CA THR A 170 7.42 4.19 -2.76
C THR A 170 8.61 3.28 -3.03
N ALA A 171 8.37 1.99 -3.30
CA ALA A 171 9.44 1.01 -3.53
C ALA A 171 10.24 1.29 -4.81
N LEU A 172 9.61 1.82 -5.87
CA LEU A 172 10.27 2.02 -7.17
C LEU A 172 10.90 3.41 -7.33
N TYR A 173 10.25 4.46 -6.85
CA TYR A 173 10.66 5.84 -7.11
C TYR A 173 11.24 6.55 -5.89
N VAL A 174 10.78 6.22 -4.69
CA VAL A 174 11.22 6.89 -3.46
C VAL A 174 12.45 6.19 -2.88
N THR A 175 12.49 4.87 -2.93
CA THR A 175 13.60 4.08 -2.39
C THR A 175 14.60 3.64 -3.43
N ASP A 176 15.88 3.61 -3.06
CA ASP A 176 16.95 3.03 -3.88
C ASP A 176 16.92 1.48 -3.93
N LEU A 177 15.86 0.83 -3.42
CA LEU A 177 15.73 -0.64 -3.34
C LEU A 177 15.94 -1.31 -4.70
N PHE A 178 15.35 -0.72 -5.75
CA PHE A 178 15.47 -1.22 -7.12
C PHE A 178 16.32 -0.34 -8.02
N ALA A 179 16.80 0.83 -7.58
CA ALA A 179 17.62 1.73 -8.37
C ALA A 179 18.88 1.03 -8.92
N ALA A 180 19.55 0.22 -8.11
CA ALA A 180 20.71 -0.57 -8.55
C ALA A 180 20.36 -1.63 -9.62
N LYS A 181 19.17 -2.25 -9.52
CA LYS A 181 18.69 -3.23 -10.51
C LYS A 181 18.27 -2.53 -11.81
N TYR A 182 17.59 -1.40 -11.71
CA TYR A 182 17.19 -0.58 -12.85
C TYR A 182 18.40 -0.05 -13.61
N LYS A 183 19.43 0.44 -12.90
CA LYS A 183 20.71 0.87 -13.50
C LYS A 183 21.43 -0.27 -14.21
N SER A 184 21.41 -1.48 -13.63
CA SER A 184 21.95 -2.70 -14.23
C SER A 184 21.19 -3.13 -15.50
N LEU A 185 19.85 -3.12 -15.47
CA LEU A 185 19.01 -3.45 -16.62
C LEU A 185 19.16 -2.42 -17.74
N ARG A 186 19.18 -1.13 -17.41
CA ARG A 186 19.40 -0.04 -18.37
C ARG A 186 20.78 -0.15 -19.03
N LYS A 187 21.84 -0.48 -18.27
CA LYS A 187 23.17 -0.70 -18.83
C LYS A 187 23.19 -1.88 -19.80
N ARG A 188 22.50 -2.98 -19.45
CA ARG A 188 22.39 -4.17 -20.32
C ARG A 188 21.64 -3.85 -21.63
N ASN A 189 20.50 -3.15 -21.54
CA ASN A 189 19.72 -2.76 -22.72
C ASN A 189 20.49 -1.77 -23.62
N SER A 190 21.28 -0.87 -23.04
CA SER A 190 22.16 0.02 -23.82
C SER A 190 23.22 -0.78 -24.59
N SER A 191 23.90 -1.73 -23.93
CA SER A 191 24.92 -2.57 -24.59
C SER A 191 24.33 -3.49 -25.67
N THR A 192 23.11 -3.98 -25.49
CA THR A 192 22.43 -4.79 -26.53
C THR A 192 22.03 -3.93 -27.74
N GLY A 193 21.55 -2.70 -27.52
CA GLY A 193 21.23 -1.78 -28.62
C GLY A 193 22.46 -1.37 -29.44
N ASP A 194 23.62 -1.19 -28.81
CA ASP A 194 24.88 -0.86 -29.50
C ASP A 194 25.40 -2.04 -30.37
N ILE A 195 25.23 -3.27 -29.89
CA ILE A 195 25.60 -4.50 -30.64
C ILE A 195 24.66 -4.72 -31.83
N GLU A 196 23.36 -4.46 -31.66
CA GLU A 196 22.38 -4.61 -32.73
C GLU A 196 22.58 -3.55 -33.84
N THR A 197 22.94 -2.33 -33.46
CA THR A 197 23.27 -1.25 -34.40
C THR A 197 24.54 -1.53 -35.20
N THR A 198 25.60 -2.05 -34.55
CA THR A 198 26.85 -2.42 -35.25
C THR A 198 26.67 -3.59 -36.21
N ASN A 199 25.90 -4.61 -35.82
CA ASN A 199 25.58 -5.73 -36.72
C ASN A 199 24.77 -5.26 -37.94
N ASN A 200 23.81 -4.34 -37.77
CA ASN A 200 23.02 -3.82 -38.88
C ASN A 200 23.86 -2.94 -39.84
N LEU A 201 24.82 -2.16 -39.34
CA LEU A 201 25.76 -1.42 -40.20
C LEU A 201 26.68 -2.36 -41.00
N GLN A 202 27.24 -3.39 -40.37
CA GLN A 202 28.06 -4.37 -41.10
C GLN A 202 27.27 -5.15 -42.16
N THR A 203 26.00 -5.44 -41.93
CA THR A 203 25.16 -6.17 -42.89
C THR A 203 24.75 -5.30 -44.09
N THR A 204 24.78 -3.97 -43.94
CA THR A 204 24.43 -3.02 -45.02
C THR A 204 25.61 -2.69 -45.94
N GLU A 205 26.85 -2.76 -45.43
CA GLU A 205 28.10 -2.58 -46.20
C GLU A 205 28.50 -3.81 -47.05
N LEU A 206 27.83 -4.95 -46.85
CA LEU A 206 28.10 -6.24 -47.52
C LEU A 206 27.12 -6.57 -48.66
N LYS A 207 26.34 -5.59 -49.12
CA LYS A 207 25.38 -5.69 -50.24
C LYS A 207 25.67 -4.62 -51.28
#